data_AF-A0A095WVV3-F1
#
_entry.id   AF-A0A095WVV3-F1
#
_cell.length_a   1.000
_cell.length_b   1.000
_cell.length_c   1.000
_cell.angle_alpha   90.00
_cell.angle_beta   90.00
_cell.angle_gamma   90.00
#
_symmetry.space_group_name_H-M   'P 1'
#
loop_
_entity.id
_entity.type
_entity.pdbx_description
1 polymer ?
#
loop_
_entity_poly.entity_id
_entity_poly.type
_entity_poly.pdbx_seq_one_letter_code
_entity_poly.pdbx_strand_id
1 'polypeptide(L)' 'MPLRAGEDGSLLGHGRLVLLHGPERIEDNWWDAPVSRDYFVAEGQGGGRYWVFRDRRRDRWYLQGIFS' A
#
# COMPACT_ATOMS: atom_id res chain seq x y z
N MET A 1 1.00 -8.57 4.20
CA MET A 1 0.73 -9.51 3.07
C MET A 1 1.15 -8.84 1.76
N PRO A 2 1.83 -9.52 0.81
CA PRO A 2 2.20 -8.92 -0.47
C PRO A 2 0.98 -8.72 -1.38
N LEU A 3 0.98 -7.61 -2.13
CA LEU A 3 -0.02 -7.28 -3.14
C LEU A 3 0.64 -7.19 -4.52
N ARG A 4 -0.12 -7.45 -5.57
CA ARG A 4 0.30 -7.28 -6.97
C ARG A 4 -0.41 -6.07 -7.55
N ALA A 5 0.31 -5.23 -8.29
CA ALA A 5 -0.33 -4.18 -9.09
C ALA A 5 -1.01 -4.82 -10.30
N GLY A 6 -2.29 -4.54 -10.48
CA GLY A 6 -3.05 -4.84 -11.68
C GLY A 6 -2.78 -3.80 -12.76
N GLU A 7 -3.12 -4.15 -14.00
CA GLU A 7 -2.91 -3.30 -15.18
C GLU A 7 -3.79 -2.03 -15.14
N ASP A 8 -4.90 -2.08 -14.41
CA ASP A 8 -5.84 -0.97 -14.20
C ASP A 8 -5.47 -0.05 -13.01
N GLY A 9 -4.28 -0.24 -12.42
CA GLY A 9 -3.85 0.49 -11.23
C GLY A 9 -4.47 -0.01 -9.91
N SER A 10 -5.25 -1.11 -9.96
CA SER A 10 -5.75 -1.76 -8.75
C SER A 10 -4.67 -2.62 -8.08
N LEU A 11 -4.85 -2.93 -6.80
CA LEU A 11 -4.00 -3.88 -6.07
C LEU A 11 -4.75 -5.19 -5.84
N LEU A 12 -4.09 -6.30 -6.13
CA LEU A 12 -4.61 -7.66 -6.07
C LEU A 12 -3.91 -8.46 -4.97
N GLY A 13 -4.67 -9.31 -4.28
CA GLY A 13 -4.17 -10.20 -3.22
C GLY A 13 -5.14 -10.35 -2.03
N HIS A 14 -6.07 -9.40 -1.89
CA HIS A 14 -7.18 -9.44 -0.93
C HIS A 14 -8.46 -8.95 -1.60
N GLY A 15 -8.77 -9.54 -2.76
CA GLY A 15 -9.69 -8.95 -3.73
C GLY A 15 -9.07 -7.79 -4.49
N ARG A 16 -9.92 -7.10 -5.27
CA ARG A 16 -9.54 -5.88 -6.00
C ARG A 16 -9.61 -4.69 -5.05
N LEU A 17 -8.47 -4.07 -4.77
CA LEU A 17 -8.33 -2.86 -3.97
C LEU A 17 -8.05 -1.69 -4.91
N VAL A 18 -8.80 -0.59 -4.76
CA VAL A 18 -8.62 0.65 -5.54
C VAL A 18 -7.99 1.70 -4.63
N LEU A 19 -6.89 2.30 -5.07
CA LEU A 19 -6.24 3.38 -4.32
C LEU A 19 -7.17 4.61 -4.28
N LEU A 20 -7.48 5.10 -3.08
CA LEU A 20 -8.32 6.27 -2.84
C LEU A 20 -7.49 7.51 -2.45
N HIS A 21 -6.51 7.35 -1.57
CA HIS A 21 -5.68 8.45 -1.06
C HIS A 21 -4.20 8.06 -0.99
N GLY A 22 -3.32 9.05 -1.11
CA GLY A 22 -1.85 8.90 -1.10
C GLY A 22 -1.21 9.37 -2.42
N PRO A 23 0.12 9.26 -2.57
CA PRO A 23 1.05 8.69 -1.60
C PRO A 23 1.35 9.66 -0.43
N GLU A 24 1.17 9.19 0.80
CA GLU A 24 1.86 9.79 1.95
C GLU A 24 3.25 9.15 2.05
N ARG A 25 4.29 9.96 1.91
CA ARG A 25 5.67 9.46 1.87
C ARG A 25 6.28 9.52 3.25
N ILE A 26 6.77 8.36 3.70
CA ILE A 26 7.63 8.27 4.88
C ILE A 26 9.03 7.93 4.38
N GLU A 27 9.92 8.91 4.50
CA GLU A 27 11.35 8.78 4.29
C GLU A 27 12.03 8.93 5.65
N ASP A 28 12.33 7.81 6.28
CA ASP A 28 12.91 7.79 7.60
C ASP A 28 14.30 7.11 7.56
N ASN A 29 15.30 7.84 8.05
CA ASN A 29 16.71 7.45 7.99
C ASN A 29 17.32 7.34 9.40
N TRP A 30 16.49 7.03 10.40
CA TRP A 30 16.77 7.42 11.78
C TRP A 30 17.50 6.38 12.68
N TRP A 31 17.75 5.13 12.29
CA TRP A 31 18.81 4.36 12.99
C TRP A 31 19.38 3.09 12.34
N ASP A 32 18.79 2.46 11.31
CA ASP A 32 19.38 1.18 10.83
C ASP A 32 19.07 0.80 9.37
N ALA A 33 17.88 1.09 8.86
CA ALA A 33 17.54 0.84 7.46
C ALA A 33 16.79 2.04 6.87
N PRO A 34 17.24 2.60 5.72
CA PRO A 34 16.48 3.64 5.03
C PRO A 34 15.09 3.08 4.69
N VAL A 35 14.06 3.63 5.34
CA VAL A 35 12.66 3.32 5.05
C VAL A 35 12.21 4.31 3.98
N SER A 36 11.94 3.80 2.78
CA SER A 36 11.31 4.58 1.70
C SER A 36 10.03 3.86 1.32
N ARG A 37 8.93 4.26 1.97
CA ARG A 37 7.60 3.66 1.77
C ARG A 37 6.63 4.76 1.40
N ASP A 38 5.90 4.55 0.31
CA ASP A 38 4.75 5.36 -0.04
C ASP A 38 3.50 4.65 0.52
N TYR A 39 2.79 5.32 1.43
CA TYR A 39 1.55 4.83 2.05
C TYR A 39 0.33 5.34 1.30
N PHE A 40 -0.68 4.48 1.20
CA PHE A 40 -1.94 4.77 0.53
C PHE A 40 -3.11 4.16 1.31
N VAL A 41 -4.27 4.78 1.15
CA VAL A 41 -5.55 4.19 1.55
C VAL A 41 -6.17 3.58 0.30
N ALA A 42 -6.56 2.32 0.37
CA ALA A 42 -7.27 1.61 -0.68
C ALA A 42 -8.65 1.16 -0.21
N GLU A 43 -9.60 1.05 -1.11
CA GLU A 43 -10.93 0.52 -0.84
C GLU A 43 -11.15 -0.79 -1.59
N GLY A 44 -11.64 -1.79 -0.88
CA GLY A 44 -12.05 -3.07 -1.47
C GLY A 44 -13.50 -3.03 -1.96
N GLN A 45 -13.90 -4.04 -2.74
CA GLN A 45 -15.28 -4.13 -3.27
C GLN A 45 -16.40 -4.04 -2.22
N GLY A 46 -16.13 -4.36 -0.96
CA GLY A 46 -17.10 -4.27 0.14
C GLY A 46 -17.17 -2.90 0.83
N GLY A 47 -16.51 -1.86 0.30
CA GLY A 47 -16.41 -0.54 0.95
C GLY A 47 -15.46 -0.50 2.16
N GLY A 48 -14.78 -1.62 2.46
CA GLY A 48 -13.75 -1.67 3.49
C GLY A 48 -12.53 -0.86 3.09
N ARG A 49 -11.98 -0.08 4.03
CA ARG A 49 -10.77 0.72 3.83
C ARG A 49 -9.55 0.00 4.35
N TYR A 50 -8.48 0.07 3.58
CA TYR A 50 -7.25 -0.68 3.81
C TYR A 50 -6.05 0.25 3.70
N TRP A 51 -5.10 0.08 4.62
CA TRP A 51 -3.78 0.68 4.51
C TRP A 51 -2.88 -0.21 3.68
N VAL A 52 -2.39 0.33 2.57
CA VAL A 52 -1.42 -0.34 1.70
C VAL A 52 -0.18 0.54 1.59
N PHE A 53 0.98 -0.08 1.40
CA PHE A 53 2.21 0.66 1.16
C PHE A 53 3.03 0.03 0.05
N ARG A 54 3.73 0.87 -0.71
CA ARG A 54 4.75 0.47 -1.68
C ARG A 54 6.12 0.65 -1.06
N ASP A 55 6.85 -0.43 -0.88
CA ASP A 55 8.29 -0.39 -0.63
C ASP A 55 8.97 0.03 -1.94
N ARG A 56 9.45 1.27 -2.01
CA ARG A 56 10.06 1.82 -3.22
C ARG A 56 11.42 1.19 -3.53
N ARG A 57 12.10 0.64 -2.52
CA ARG A 57 13.43 0.03 -2.69
C ARG A 57 13.32 -1.35 -3.31
N ARG A 58 12.26 -2.09 -2.97
CA ARG A 58 11.98 -3.44 -3.51
C ARG A 58 10.96 -3.44 -4.64
N ASP A 59 10.39 -2.28 -4.92
CA ASP A 59 9.25 -2.08 -5.82
C ASP A 59 8.09 -3.06 -5.57
N ARG A 60 7.72 -3.21 -4.29
CA ARG A 60 6.72 -4.19 -3.85
C ARG A 60 5.61 -3.56 -3.04
N TRP A 61 4.39 -4.01 -3.29
CA TRP A 61 3.21 -3.59 -2.56
C TRP A 61 2.91 -4.53 -1.41
N TYR A 62 2.45 -3.96 -0.31
CA TYR A 62 2.09 -4.67 0.89
C TYR A 62 0.81 -4.11 1.50
N LEU A 63 -0.05 -5.01 1.98
CA LEU A 63 -1.18 -4.67 2.85
C LEU A 63 -0.68 -4.58 4.30
N GLN A 64 -0.90 -3.42 4.94
CA GLN A 64 -0.63 -3.20 6.36
C GLN A 64 -1.81 -3.63 7.24
N GLY A 65 -3.06 -3.28 6.88
CA GLY A 65 -4.25 -3.65 7.66
C GLY A 65 -5.54 -2.92 7.26
N ILE A 66 -6.65 -3.24 7.92
CA ILE A 66 -7.96 -2.59 7.74
C ILE A 66 -8.07 -1.39 8.68
N PHE A 67 -8.67 -0.29 8.19
CA PHE A 67 -9.20 0.78 9.02
C PHE A 67 -10.70 0.54 9.22
N SER A 68 -11.13 0.41 10.48
CA SER A 68 -12.54 0.28 10.90
C SER A 68 -13.05 1.58 11.49
#